data_AF-A0A425VUN5-F1
#
_entry.id   AF-A0A425VUN5-F1
#
_cell.length_a   1.000
_cell.length_b   1.000
_cell.length_c   1.000
_cell.angle_alpha   90.00
_cell.angle_beta   90.00
_cell.angle_gamma   90.00
#
_symmetry.space_group_name_H-M   'P 1'
#
loop_
_entity.id
_entity.type
_entity.pdbx_description
1 polymer ?
#
loop_
_entity_poly.entity_id
_entity_poly.type
_entity_poly.pdbx_seq_one_letter_code
_entity_poly.pdbx_strand_id
1 'polypeptide(L)' 'KLNIPQSINNYAVGGIKADDNNQPVMVSEKEFLEKLPKVAANAALDACTPENPRETKPEDFEKILKCCYYDEPVNF' A
#
# COMPACT_ATOMS: atom_id res chain seq x y z
N LYS A 1 -6.87 0.17 -14.39
CA LYS A 1 -6.37 1.07 -13.32
C LYS A 1 -7.47 1.17 -12.26
N LEU A 2 -7.15 1.09 -10.97
CA LEU A 2 -8.15 0.97 -9.89
C LEU A 2 -8.73 2.33 -9.44
N ASN A 3 -8.19 3.45 -9.95
CA ASN A 3 -8.58 4.82 -9.60
C ASN A 3 -8.35 5.14 -8.12
N ILE A 4 -7.23 4.69 -7.56
CA ILE A 4 -6.90 4.92 -6.14
C ILE A 4 -6.45 6.38 -5.96
N PRO A 5 -7.21 7.24 -5.24
CA PRO A 5 -6.93 8.68 -5.16
C PRO A 5 -5.58 9.01 -4.53
N GLN A 6 -5.09 8.12 -3.66
CA GLN A 6 -3.82 8.26 -2.93
C GLN A 6 -2.70 7.34 -3.49
N SER A 7 -2.83 6.83 -4.72
CA SER A 7 -1.74 6.09 -5.35
C SER A 7 -0.57 7.00 -5.72
N ILE A 8 0.66 6.47 -5.74
CA ILE A 8 1.89 7.24 -5.97
C ILE A 8 1.88 8.03 -7.29
N ASN A 9 1.12 7.56 -8.28
CA ASN A 9 0.95 8.22 -9.58
C ASN A 9 0.33 9.63 -9.49
N ASN A 10 -0.32 9.96 -8.38
CA ASN A 10 -0.93 11.28 -8.15
C ASN A 10 -0.01 12.25 -7.39
N TYR A 11 1.28 11.94 -7.26
CA TYR A 11 2.25 12.65 -6.42
C TYR A 11 3.49 13.06 -7.23
N ALA A 12 4.12 14.19 -6.87
CA ALA A 12 5.37 14.62 -7.49
C ALA A 12 6.54 13.69 -7.13
N VAL A 13 7.65 13.79 -7.88
CA VAL A 13 8.92 13.09 -7.58
C VAL A 13 9.33 13.41 -6.13
N GLY A 14 9.27 12.41 -5.24
CA GLY A 14 9.46 12.58 -3.80
C GLY A 14 8.22 12.33 -2.93
N GLY A 15 7.04 12.02 -3.51
CA GLY A 15 5.85 11.60 -2.76
C GLY A 15 5.00 12.73 -2.18
N ILE A 16 5.13 13.96 -2.68
CA ILE A 16 4.44 15.12 -2.10
C ILE A 16 3.19 15.47 -2.92
N LYS A 17 2.02 15.09 -2.42
CA LYS A 17 0.88 16.01 -2.34
C LYS A 17 1.04 16.63 -0.96
N ALA A 18 1.12 17.93 -0.96
CA ALA A 18 0.98 18.72 0.24
C ALA A 18 -0.52 18.71 0.60
N ASP A 19 -0.86 18.50 1.86
CA ASP A 19 -2.15 18.99 2.36
C ASP A 19 -2.19 20.53 2.26
N ASP A 20 -3.30 21.16 2.64
CA ASP A 20 -3.43 22.63 2.63
C ASP A 20 -2.35 23.34 3.51
N ASN A 21 -1.62 22.58 4.35
CA ASN A 21 -0.54 23.04 5.23
C ASN A 21 0.87 22.65 4.74
N ASN A 22 0.98 22.19 3.50
CA ASN A 22 2.24 21.85 2.85
C ASN A 22 2.99 20.63 3.45
N GLN A 23 2.28 19.71 4.11
CA GLN A 23 2.84 18.46 4.65
C GLN A 23 2.71 17.29 3.65
N PRO A 24 3.71 16.39 3.53
CA PRO A 24 3.58 15.21 2.68
C PRO A 24 2.44 14.32 3.16
N VAL A 25 1.44 14.07 2.32
CA VAL A 25 0.30 13.20 2.66
C VAL A 25 0.52 11.73 2.25
N MET A 26 1.67 11.39 1.65
CA MET A 26 1.96 10.04 1.17
C MET A 26 3.34 9.54 1.57
N VAL A 27 3.43 8.23 1.78
CA VAL A 27 4.69 7.53 2.10
C VAL A 27 5.61 7.51 0.87
N SER A 28 6.91 7.75 1.07
CA SER A 28 7.89 7.66 -0.01
C SER A 28 8.07 6.21 -0.48
N GLU A 29 8.47 6.01 -1.74
CA GLU A 29 8.67 4.64 -2.29
C GLU A 29 9.75 3.88 -1.53
N LYS A 30 10.83 4.57 -1.17
CA LYS A 30 11.91 4.01 -0.36
C LYS A 30 11.36 3.49 0.97
N GLU A 31 10.64 4.33 1.72
CA GLU A 31 10.08 3.92 3.01
C GLU A 31 9.02 2.82 2.86
N PHE A 32 8.18 2.89 1.82
CA PHE A 32 7.20 1.87 1.50
C PHE A 32 7.87 0.52 1.29
N LEU A 33 8.87 0.44 0.40
CA LEU A 33 9.59 -0.80 0.09
C LEU A 33 10.39 -1.32 1.30
N GLU A 34 11.00 -0.44 2.08
CA GLU A 34 11.74 -0.82 3.30
C GLU A 34 10.82 -1.44 4.37
N LYS A 35 9.60 -0.92 4.53
CA LYS A 35 8.64 -1.38 5.55
C LYS A 35 7.72 -2.49 5.06
N LEU A 36 7.58 -2.68 3.74
CA LEU A 36 6.62 -3.59 3.12
C LEU A 36 6.65 -5.01 3.72
N PRO A 37 7.81 -5.69 3.88
CA PRO A 37 7.82 -7.08 4.39
C PRO A 37 7.28 -7.19 5.82
N LYS A 38 7.60 -6.20 6.67
CA LYS A 38 7.15 -6.18 8.06
C LYS A 38 5.67 -5.87 8.16
N VAL A 39 5.17 -4.93 7.36
CA VAL A 39 3.74 -4.59 7.31
C VAL A 39 2.92 -5.79 6.82
N ALA A 40 3.39 -6.48 5.78
CA ALA A 40 2.72 -7.66 5.24
C ALA A 40 2.68 -8.83 6.24
N ALA A 41 3.80 -9.10 6.94
CA ALA A 41 3.83 -10.11 7.99
C ALA A 41 2.87 -9.77 9.14
N ASN A 42 2.81 -8.51 9.57
CA ASN A 42 1.89 -8.07 10.61
C ASN A 42 0.43 -8.18 10.15
N ALA A 43 0.12 -7.84 8.89
CA ALA A 43 -1.22 -7.97 8.34
C ALA A 43 -1.72 -9.43 8.36
N ALA A 44 -0.86 -10.38 8.03
CA ALA A 44 -1.21 -11.80 8.11
C ALA A 44 -1.50 -12.29 9.54
N LEU A 45 -0.96 -11.62 10.56
CA LEU A 45 -1.16 -11.93 11.98
C LEU A 45 -2.28 -11.10 12.62
N ASP A 46 -2.90 -10.19 11.87
CA ASP A 46 -3.98 -9.36 12.39
C ASP A 46 -5.18 -10.25 12.75
N ALA A 47 -5.80 -9.96 13.89
CA ALA A 47 -6.94 -10.72 14.40
C ALA A 47 -8.14 -10.71 13.44
N CYS A 48 -8.21 -9.72 12.54
CA CYS A 48 -9.26 -9.62 11.52
C CYS A 48 -8.99 -10.51 10.30
N THR A 49 -7.74 -10.88 10.02
CA THR A 49 -7.37 -11.64 8.81
C THR A 49 -8.07 -13.00 8.69
N PRO A 50 -8.25 -13.77 9.78
CA PRO A 50 -9.04 -15.02 9.73
C PRO A 50 -10.51 -14.84 9.33
N GLU A 51 -11.08 -13.63 9.45
CA GLU A 51 -12.46 -13.34 9.04
C GLU A 51 -12.59 -13.08 7.53
N ASN A 52 -11.48 -12.89 6.82
CA ASN A 52 -11.49 -12.68 5.38
C ASN A 52 -11.87 -13.98 4.66
N PRO A 53 -12.88 -13.98 3.77
CA PRO A 53 -13.36 -15.21 3.11
C PRO A 53 -12.33 -15.85 2.16
N ARG A 54 -11.26 -15.12 1.83
CA ARG A 54 -10.11 -15.61 1.06
C ARG A 54 -8.91 -15.75 1.99
N GLU A 55 -8.34 -16.95 2.06
CA GLU A 55 -7.07 -17.17 2.75
C GLU A 55 -5.96 -16.31 2.11
N THR A 56 -5.16 -15.66 2.95
CA THR A 56 -4.08 -14.76 2.53
C THR A 56 -2.82 -15.04 3.33
N LYS A 57 -1.66 -15.02 2.66
CA LYS A 57 -0.33 -15.14 3.26
C LYS A 57 0.41 -13.80 3.22
N PRO A 58 1.53 -13.63 3.97
CA PRO A 58 2.33 -12.41 3.89
C PRO A 58 2.67 -11.98 2.45
N GLU A 59 2.97 -12.94 1.56
CA GLU A 59 3.31 -12.66 0.17
C GLU A 59 2.12 -12.10 -0.63
N ASP A 60 0.89 -12.45 -0.27
CA ASP A 60 -0.31 -11.89 -0.90
C ASP A 60 -0.52 -10.45 -0.46
N PHE A 61 -0.31 -10.14 0.82
CA PHE A 61 -0.37 -8.76 1.30
C PHE A 61 0.69 -7.88 0.64
N GLU A 62 1.92 -8.37 0.42
CA GLU A 62 2.93 -7.60 -0.31
C GLU A 62 2.47 -7.24 -1.73
N LYS A 63 1.86 -8.19 -2.45
CA LYS A 63 1.32 -7.93 -3.80
C LYS A 63 0.16 -6.95 -3.77
N ILE A 64 -0.78 -7.12 -2.85
CA ILE A 64 -1.96 -6.24 -2.72
C ILE A 64 -1.51 -4.81 -2.38
N LEU A 65 -0.59 -4.65 -1.42
CA LEU A 65 -0.08 -3.34 -1.02
C LEU A 65 0.67 -2.65 -2.17
N LYS A 66 1.42 -3.39 -3.00
CA LYS A 66 2.02 -2.86 -4.23
C LYS A 66 0.96 -2.42 -5.24
N CYS A 67 -0.07 -3.24 -5.47
CA CYS A 67 -1.19 -2.85 -6.34
C CYS A 67 -1.83 -1.54 -5.86
N CYS A 68 -2.03 -1.38 -4.55
CA CYS A 68 -2.55 -0.14 -3.96
C CYS A 68 -1.59 1.04 -4.17
N TYR A 69 -0.31 0.85 -3.87
CA TYR A 69 0.71 1.89 -3.96
C TYR A 69 0.87 2.40 -5.41
N TYR A 70 0.88 1.49 -6.39
CA TYR A 70 1.10 1.81 -7.81
C TYR A 70 -0.19 1.99 -8.65
N ASP A 71 -1.38 1.88 -8.06
CA ASP A 71 -2.68 1.93 -8.76
C ASP A 71 -2.87 0.82 -9.82
N GLU A 72 -2.37 -0.37 -9.52
CA GLU A 72 -2.42 -1.52 -10.43
C GLU A 72 -3.61 -2.43 -10.09
N PRO A 73 -4.24 -3.07 -11.08
CA PRO A 73 -5.29 -4.04 -10.82
C PRO A 73 -4.75 -5.26 -10.07
N VAL A 74 -5.57 -5.82 -9.17
CA VAL A 74 -5.32 -7.11 -8.53
C VAL A 74 -5.78 -8.22 -9.48
N ASN A 75 -4.84 -9.03 -9.97
CA ASN A 75 -5.08 -10.07 -10.99
C ASN A 75 -4.61 -11.47 -10.57
N PHE A 76 -4.44 -11.70 -9.26
CA PHE A 76 -3.95 -12.94 -8.67
C PHE A 76 -4.90 -13.50 -7.61
#